data_AF-A0A3N5GLI4-F1
#
_entry.id   AF-A0A3N5GLI4-F1
#
_cell.length_a   1.000
_cell.length_b   1.000
_cell.length_c   1.000
_cell.angle_alpha   90.00
_cell.angle_beta   90.00
_cell.angle_gamma   90.00
#
_symmetry.space_group_name_H-M   'P 1'
#
loop_
_entity.id
_entity.type
_entity.pdbx_description
1 polymer ?
#
loop_
_entity_poly.entity_id
_entity_poly.type
_entity_poly.pdbx_seq_one_letter_code
_entity_poly.pdbx_strand_id
1 'polypeptide(L)' 'MRLKPFLLDAWLDTYEHGIEFNLAASTGPIWTANQLLDLGGEQARERYLNHKVVYSRPAGADTLREAIAEMQG' A
#
# COMPACT_ATOMS: atom_id res chain seq x y z
N MET A 1 -29.28 -10.09 6.80
CA MET A 1 -29.00 -9.10 5.73
C MET A 1 -28.16 -9.80 4.66
N ARG A 2 -28.50 -9.71 3.37
CA ARG A 2 -27.66 -10.24 2.27
C ARG A 2 -26.89 -9.09 1.65
N LEU A 3 -25.56 -9.13 1.76
CA LEU A 3 -24.68 -8.18 1.08
C LEU A 3 -24.62 -8.53 -0.41
N LYS A 4 -24.65 -7.51 -1.27
CA LYS A 4 -24.45 -7.71 -2.71
C LYS A 4 -22.98 -8.02 -2.98
N PRO A 5 -22.67 -8.87 -3.98
CA PRO A 5 -21.29 -9.13 -4.37
C PRO A 5 -20.64 -7.85 -4.93
N PHE A 6 -19.34 -7.71 -4.68
CA PHE A 6 -18.53 -6.65 -5.27
C PHE A 6 -18.06 -7.11 -6.66
N LEU A 7 -18.71 -6.61 -7.71
CA LEU A 7 -18.56 -7.16 -9.05
C LEU A 7 -17.16 -7.02 -9.65
N LEU A 8 -16.45 -5.93 -9.32
CA LEU A 8 -15.08 -5.71 -9.79
C LEU A 8 -14.15 -6.80 -9.25
N ASP A 9 -14.24 -7.11 -7.97
CA ASP A 9 -13.41 -8.11 -7.31
C ASP A 9 -13.68 -9.52 -7.86
N ALA A 10 -14.95 -9.86 -8.08
CA ALA A 10 -15.32 -11.12 -8.73
C ALA A 10 -14.76 -11.24 -10.15
N TRP A 11 -14.71 -10.13 -10.90
CA TRP A 11 -14.13 -10.10 -12.24
C TRP A 11 -12.60 -10.23 -12.19
N LEU A 12 -11.92 -9.47 -11.32
CA LEU A 12 -10.46 -9.55 -11.17
C LEU A 12 -10.00 -10.96 -10.77
N ASP A 13 -10.64 -11.58 -9.78
CA ASP A 13 -10.34 -12.94 -9.34
C ASP A 13 -10.51 -13.99 -10.46
N THR A 14 -11.44 -13.75 -11.38
CA THR A 14 -11.68 -14.68 -12.50
C THR A 14 -10.70 -14.47 -13.66
N TYR A 15 -10.35 -13.21 -13.96
CA TYR A 15 -9.73 -12.85 -15.24
C TYR A 15 -8.36 -12.19 -15.15
N GLU A 16 -7.97 -11.61 -14.02
CA GLU A 16 -6.73 -10.83 -13.91
C GLU A 16 -5.45 -11.67 -14.06
N HIS A 17 -5.54 -12.98 -13.81
CA HIS A 17 -4.40 -13.87 -13.78
C HIS A 17 -3.84 -14.15 -15.19
N GLY A 18 -2.55 -13.91 -15.38
CA GLY A 18 -1.83 -14.27 -16.62
C GLY A 18 -2.09 -13.34 -17.80
N ILE A 19 -2.68 -12.15 -17.59
CA ILE A 19 -2.83 -11.15 -18.64
C ILE A 19 -1.47 -10.50 -18.94
N GLU A 20 -1.05 -10.55 -20.21
CA GLU A 20 0.21 -9.91 -20.67
C GLU A 20 0.16 -8.37 -20.52
N PHE A 21 -0.99 -7.77 -20.83
CA PHE A 21 -1.22 -6.33 -20.71
C PHE A 21 -2.47 -6.06 -19.84
N ASN A 22 -2.29 -5.92 -18.53
CA ASN A 22 -3.38 -5.56 -17.63
C ASN A 22 -3.66 -4.04 -17.69
N LEU A 23 -4.67 -3.66 -18.48
CA LEU A 23 -5.15 -2.28 -18.61
C LEU A 23 -6.39 -2.00 -17.73
N ALA A 24 -6.82 -2.96 -16.92
CA ALA A 24 -8.00 -2.84 -16.07
C ALA A 24 -7.67 -2.24 -14.69
N ALA A 25 -6.40 -2.24 -14.27
CA ALA A 25 -5.99 -1.74 -12.97
C ALA A 25 -6.10 -0.20 -12.87
N SER A 26 -6.65 0.28 -11.76
CA SER A 26 -6.71 1.71 -11.42
C SER A 26 -5.58 2.17 -10.50
N THR A 27 -4.53 1.36 -10.36
CA THR A 27 -3.41 1.61 -9.44
C THR A 27 -2.21 2.23 -10.17
N GLY A 28 -1.34 2.89 -9.40
CA GLY A 28 -0.06 3.38 -9.90
C GLY A 28 0.96 2.25 -10.14
N PRO A 29 2.22 2.62 -10.44
CA PRO A 29 3.31 1.66 -10.60
C PRO A 29 3.47 0.74 -9.38
N ILE A 30 3.92 -0.49 -9.62
CA ILE A 30 4.23 -1.45 -8.56
C ILE A 30 5.65 -1.20 -8.06
N TRP A 31 5.82 -1.12 -6.74
CA TRP A 31 7.10 -0.91 -6.07
C TRP A 31 7.44 -2.10 -5.19
N THR A 32 8.69 -2.53 -5.22
CA THR A 32 9.26 -3.42 -4.21
C THR A 32 9.58 -2.66 -2.93
N ALA A 33 9.63 -3.35 -1.78
CA ALA A 33 10.05 -2.74 -0.53
C ALA A 33 11.44 -2.08 -0.63
N ASN A 34 12.37 -2.69 -1.36
CA ASN A 34 13.70 -2.10 -1.57
C ASN A 34 13.63 -0.77 -2.34
N GLN A 35 12.85 -0.70 -3.43
CA GLN A 35 12.69 0.55 -4.18
C GLN A 35 12.10 1.68 -3.32
N LEU A 36 11.22 1.35 -2.37
CA LEU A 36 10.71 2.35 -1.41
C LEU A 36 11.78 2.79 -0.40
N LEU A 37 12.59 1.86 0.10
CA LEU A 37 13.65 2.18 1.06
C LEU A 37 14.80 2.98 0.42
N ASP A 38 15.06 2.78 -0.87
CA ASP A 38 16.07 3.55 -1.61
C ASP A 38 15.71 5.04 -1.69
N LEU A 39 14.42 5.40 -1.63
CA LEU A 39 13.98 6.80 -1.54
C LEU A 39 14.33 7.46 -0.20
N GLY A 40 14.37 6.67 0.89
CA GLY A 40 14.62 7.14 2.25
C GLY A 40 16.09 7.04 2.69
N GLY A 41 16.94 6.38 1.90
CA GLY A 41 18.36 6.17 2.20
C GLY A 41 18.64 5.19 3.35
N GLU A 42 19.92 5.07 3.71
CA GLU A 42 20.41 4.02 4.64
C GLU A 42 19.77 4.10 6.04
N GLN A 43 19.59 5.30 6.59
CA GLN A 43 18.97 5.45 7.91
C GLN A 43 17.51 4.99 7.95
N ALA A 44 16.75 5.18 6.85
CA ALA A 44 15.38 4.70 6.75
C ALA A 44 15.35 3.17 6.65
N ARG A 45 16.28 2.59 5.89
CA ARG A 45 16.48 1.14 5.76
C ARG A 45 16.82 0.50 7.10
N GLU A 46 17.80 1.00 7.82
CA GLU A 46 18.18 0.48 9.15
C GLU A 46 17.01 0.54 10.14
N ARG A 47 16.28 1.66 10.16
CA ARG A 47 15.12 1.85 11.04
C ARG A 47 13.98 0.88 10.71
N TYR A 48 13.72 0.65 9.43
CA TYR A 48 12.70 -0.28 8.96
C TYR A 48 13.04 -1.72 9.37
N LEU A 49 14.29 -2.15 9.13
CA LEU A 49 14.73 -3.52 9.44
C LEU A 49 14.75 -3.84 10.94
N ASN A 50 14.94 -2.83 11.80
CA ASN A 50 14.96 -2.96 13.25
C ASN A 50 13.65 -2.53 13.93
N HIS A 51 12.59 -2.29 13.16
CA HIS A 51 11.30 -1.91 13.71
C HIS A 51 10.68 -3.08 14.48
N LYS A 52 10.15 -2.80 15.69
CA LYS A 52 9.45 -3.81 16.48
C LYS A 52 8.08 -4.07 15.88
N VAL A 53 7.80 -5.32 15.53
CA VAL A 53 6.48 -5.74 15.03
C VAL A 53 5.52 -5.92 16.21
N VAL A 54 4.79 -4.84 16.52
CA VAL A 54 3.78 -4.79 17.58
C VAL A 54 2.48 -4.20 17.04
N TYR A 55 1.39 -4.32 17.81
CA TYR A 55 0.16 -3.61 17.46
C TYR A 55 0.41 -2.11 17.39
N SER A 56 0.03 -1.53 16.25
CA SER A 56 0.12 -0.09 16.03
C SER A 56 -1.02 0.65 16.72
N ARG A 57 -0.91 1.98 16.75
CA ARG A 57 -1.95 2.87 17.26
C ARG A 57 -3.18 2.76 16.36
N PRO A 58 -4.42 2.64 16.89
CA PRO A 58 -5.63 2.51 16.08
C PRO A 58 -5.82 3.62 15.04
N ALA A 59 -5.34 4.83 15.35
CA ALA A 59 -5.48 6.00 14.49
C ALA A 59 -4.25 6.27 13.59
N GLY A 60 -3.21 5.43 13.63
CA GLY A 60 -1.94 5.65 12.93
C GLY A 60 -0.89 6.42 13.74
N ALA A 61 0.34 6.49 13.21
CA ALA A 61 1.45 7.23 13.82
C ALA A 61 1.29 8.75 13.61
N ASP A 62 1.66 9.56 14.63
CA ASP A 62 1.49 11.02 14.57
C ASP A 62 2.21 11.61 13.36
N THR A 63 3.45 11.19 13.12
CA THR A 63 4.28 11.65 11.99
C THR A 63 3.65 11.34 10.63
N LEU A 64 2.95 10.20 10.49
CA LEU A 64 2.26 9.87 9.24
C LEU A 64 1.03 10.77 9.05
N ARG A 65 0.29 11.04 10.13
CA ARG A 65 -0.89 11.90 10.09
C ARG A 65 -0.53 13.34 9.77
N GLU A 66 0.55 13.85 10.36
CA GLU A 66 1.08 15.18 10.09
C GLU A 66 1.49 15.32 8.62
N ALA A 67 2.25 14.35 8.09
CA ALA A 67 2.65 14.36 6.68
C ALA A 67 1.45 14.31 5.71
N ILE A 68 0.41 13.53 6.02
CA ILE A 68 -0.83 13.51 5.23
C ILE A 68 -1.55 14.86 5.31
N ALA A 69 -1.64 15.46 6.50
CA ALA A 69 -2.27 16.76 6.68
C ALA A 69 -1.55 17.84 5.88
N GLU A 70 -0.21 17.89 5.95
CA GLU A 70 0.62 18.81 5.17
C GLU A 70 0.42 18.64 3.66
N MET A 71 0.24 17.40 3.18
CA MET A 71 -0.01 17.13 1.76
C MET A 71 -1.38 17.64 1.28
N GLN A 72 -2.36 17.80 2.17
CA GLN A 72 -3.73 18.21 1.80
C GLN A 72 -3.98 19.72 1.90
N GLY A 73 -3.07 20.49 2.51
CA GLY A 73 -3.22 21.94 2.71
C GLY A 73 -3.93 22.28 4.01
#